data_AF-A0A1C6AHY4-F1
#
_entry.id   AF-A0A1C6AHY4-F1
#
_cell.length_a   1.000
_cell.length_b   1.000
_cell.length_c   1.000
_cell.angle_alpha   90.00
_cell.angle_beta   90.00
_cell.angle_gamma   90.00
#
_symmetry.space_group_name_H-M   'P 1'
#
loop_
_entity.id
_entity.type
_entity.pdbx_description
1 polymer ?
#
loop_
_entity_poly.entity_id
_entity_poly.type
_entity_poly.pdbx_seq_one_letter_code
_entity_poly.pdbx_strand_id
1 'polypeptide(L)'
;MKNENAIMDRIKARIAYHANEHRHTYEIGKGVMDFLARDLLADFKAAGGLLPPVALDGDVYVIYRRKPVKAKVIFIGINADRLFFFNVLRGNIKANFQTYQFTENDIGRSVFLTLEEAEKAVA
;
A
#
# COMPACT_ATOMS: atom_id res chain seq x y z
N MET A 1 -5.01 -0.39 -9.60
CA MET A 1 -4.38 -1.55 -10.27
C MET A 1 -3.22 -2.20 -9.51
N LYS A 2 -2.04 -1.58 -9.29
CA LYS A 2 -0.92 -2.28 -8.59
C LYS A 2 -1.25 -2.71 -7.14
N ASN A 3 -1.88 -1.83 -6.34
CA ASN A 3 -2.30 -2.18 -4.96
C ASN A 3 -3.41 -3.23 -4.93
N GLU A 4 -4.36 -3.19 -5.86
CA GLU A 4 -5.46 -4.17 -5.93
C GLU A 4 -4.94 -5.56 -6.28
N ASN A 5 -4.00 -5.67 -7.23
CA ASN A 5 -3.38 -6.95 -7.56
C ASN A 5 -2.64 -7.54 -6.34
N ALA A 6 -1.88 -6.71 -5.62
CA ALA A 6 -1.20 -7.14 -4.41
C ALA A 6 -2.19 -7.57 -3.30
N ILE A 7 -3.32 -6.89 -3.17
CA ILE A 7 -4.38 -7.26 -2.23
C ILE A 7 -5.06 -8.57 -2.66
N MET A 8 -5.38 -8.74 -3.95
CA MET A 8 -5.94 -9.98 -4.47
C MET A 8 -5.01 -11.16 -4.20
N ASP A 9 -3.70 -11.01 -4.41
CA ASP A 9 -2.74 -12.08 -4.14
C ASP A 9 -2.66 -12.43 -2.65
N ARG A 10 -2.78 -11.43 -1.76
CA ARG A 10 -2.93 -11.67 -0.32
C ARG A 10 -4.23 -12.39 0.03
N ILE A 11 -5.35 -12.03 -0.58
CA ILE A 11 -6.64 -12.71 -0.39
C ILE A 11 -6.52 -14.17 -0.80
N LYS A 12 -5.97 -14.47 -1.99
CA LYS A 12 -5.73 -15.85 -2.45
C LYS A 12 -4.85 -16.64 -1.48
N ALA A 13 -3.75 -16.04 -1.03
CA ALA A 13 -2.84 -16.67 -0.08
C ALA A 13 -3.53 -16.98 1.26
N ARG A 14 -4.39 -16.08 1.74
CA ARG A 14 -5.11 -16.27 3.01
C ARG A 14 -6.21 -17.31 2.91
N ILE A 15 -6.93 -17.35 1.79
CA ILE A 15 -7.89 -18.41 1.48
C ILE A 15 -7.17 -19.76 1.50
N ALA A 16 -6.05 -19.90 0.77
CA ALA A 16 -5.24 -21.12 0.72
C ALA A 16 -4.67 -21.54 2.09
N TYR A 17 -4.32 -20.57 2.93
CA TYR A 17 -3.84 -20.84 4.29
C TYR A 17 -4.93 -21.46 5.18
N HIS A 18 -6.10 -20.82 5.29
CA HIS A 18 -7.19 -21.30 6.14
C HIS A 18 -7.79 -22.61 5.63
N ALA A 19 -7.87 -22.72 4.31
CA ALA A 19 -8.17 -23.95 3.61
C ALA A 19 -7.36 -25.17 4.11
N ASN A 20 -6.03 -25.02 4.13
CA ASN A 20 -5.11 -26.04 4.58
C ASN A 20 -5.19 -26.28 6.10
N GLU A 21 -5.36 -25.22 6.91
CA GLU A 21 -5.56 -25.36 8.37
C GLU A 21 -6.76 -26.25 8.72
N HIS A 22 -7.86 -26.13 7.95
CA HIS A 22 -9.06 -26.93 8.18
C HIS A 22 -9.06 -28.29 7.45
N ARG A 23 -7.92 -28.71 6.89
CA ARG A 23 -7.74 -29.96 6.12
C ARG A 23 -8.73 -30.13 4.97
N HIS A 24 -9.29 -29.04 4.47
CA HIS A 24 -10.00 -29.08 3.21
C HIS A 24 -8.92 -29.21 2.12
N THR A 25 -8.77 -30.39 1.55
CA THR A 25 -7.88 -30.62 0.40
C THR A 25 -8.49 -29.92 -0.82
N TYR A 26 -7.86 -28.84 -1.29
CA TYR A 26 -8.38 -28.10 -2.43
C TYR A 26 -7.66 -28.45 -3.72
N GLU A 27 -8.43 -28.94 -4.69
CA GLU A 27 -8.17 -28.76 -6.12
C GLU A 27 -8.88 -27.49 -6.62
N ILE A 28 -8.69 -26.34 -5.97
CA ILE A 28 -9.24 -25.08 -6.52
C ILE A 28 -8.26 -24.58 -7.57
N GLY A 29 -8.65 -24.69 -8.84
CA GLY A 29 -7.88 -24.15 -9.96
C GLY A 29 -7.67 -22.64 -9.86
N LYS A 30 -6.55 -22.15 -10.41
CA LYS A 30 -6.14 -20.73 -10.41
C LYS A 30 -7.27 -19.75 -10.81
N GLY A 31 -8.09 -20.12 -11.80
CA GLY A 31 -9.20 -19.27 -12.26
C GLY A 31 -10.28 -19.03 -11.20
N VAL A 32 -10.58 -20.03 -10.37
CA VAL A 32 -11.56 -19.90 -9.27
C VAL A 32 -10.99 -19.04 -8.15
N MET A 33 -9.71 -19.21 -7.81
CA MET A 33 -9.03 -18.34 -6.83
C MET A 33 -8.99 -16.87 -7.28
N ASP A 34 -8.73 -16.63 -8.57
CA ASP A 34 -8.71 -15.28 -9.14
C ASP A 34 -10.11 -14.63 -9.11
N PHE A 35 -11.15 -15.39 -9.43
CA PHE A 35 -12.55 -14.93 -9.33
C PHE A 35 -12.92 -14.59 -7.90
N LEU A 36 -12.71 -15.51 -6.96
CA LEU A 36 -13.08 -15.33 -5.55
C LEU A 36 -12.36 -14.14 -4.90
N ALA A 37 -11.08 -13.94 -5.23
CA ALA A 37 -10.33 -12.79 -4.72
C ALA A 37 -10.86 -11.44 -5.24
N ARG A 38 -11.34 -11.40 -6.49
CA ARG A 38 -11.99 -10.20 -7.07
C ARG A 38 -13.34 -9.94 -6.43
N ASP A 39 -14.12 -10.99 -6.23
CA ASP A 39 -15.46 -10.93 -5.65
C ASP A 39 -15.39 -10.39 -4.21
N LEU A 40 -14.53 -10.97 -3.37
CA LEU A 40 -14.30 -10.50 -2.00
C LEU A 40 -13.77 -9.05 -1.95
N LEU A 41 -12.90 -8.66 -2.89
CA LEU A 41 -12.41 -7.29 -2.97
C LEU A 41 -13.54 -6.32 -3.38
N ALA A 42 -14.45 -6.74 -4.25
CA ALA A 42 -15.60 -5.96 -4.65
C ALA A 42 -16.60 -5.81 -3.49
N ASP A 43 -16.92 -6.89 -2.79
CA ASP A 43 -17.78 -6.89 -1.60
C ASP A 43 -17.22 -5.99 -0.50
N PHE A 44 -15.91 -6.07 -0.24
CA PHE A 44 -15.24 -5.20 0.73
C PHE A 44 -15.43 -3.71 0.37
N LYS A 45 -15.26 -3.35 -0.91
CA LYS A 45 -15.48 -1.97 -1.37
C LYS A 45 -16.96 -1.57 -1.29
N ALA A 46 -17.87 -2.47 -1.66
CA ALA A 46 -19.32 -2.24 -1.59
C ALA A 46 -19.80 -2.01 -0.16
N ALA A 47 -19.18 -2.69 0.81
CA ALA A 47 -19.41 -2.49 2.24
C ALA A 47 -18.77 -1.21 2.81
N GLY A 48 -18.14 -0.37 1.98
CA GLY A 48 -17.51 0.89 2.39
C GLY A 48 -16.05 0.74 2.84
N GLY A 49 -15.41 -0.38 2.55
CA GLY A 49 -14.01 -0.61 2.85
C GLY A 49 -13.07 0.33 2.09
N LEU A 50 -12.13 0.95 2.80
CA LEU A 50 -11.14 1.87 2.24
C LEU A 50 -9.76 1.20 2.20
N LEU A 51 -9.01 1.48 1.13
CA LEU A 51 -7.68 0.92 0.91
C LEU A 51 -6.65 2.05 0.88
N PRO A 52 -5.74 2.12 1.86
CA PRO A 52 -4.73 3.16 1.86
C PRO A 52 -3.82 3.03 0.63
N PRO A 53 -3.33 4.15 0.07
CA PRO A 53 -2.46 4.12 -1.10
C PRO A 53 -1.05 3.61 -0.78
N VAL A 54 -0.69 3.60 0.50
CA VAL A 54 0.61 3.15 1.03
C VAL A 54 0.42 2.11 2.12
N ALA A 55 1.48 1.35 2.42
CA ALA A 55 1.50 0.39 3.53
C ALA A 55 2.32 0.93 4.70
N LEU A 56 1.90 0.62 5.94
CA LEU A 56 2.71 0.87 7.12
C LEU A 56 4.05 0.12 7.01
N ASP A 57 5.14 0.75 7.45
CA ASP A 57 6.54 0.32 7.25
C ASP A 57 7.00 0.22 5.78
N GLY A 58 6.09 0.50 4.84
CA GLY A 58 6.35 0.58 3.42
C GLY A 58 7.30 1.73 3.10
N ASP A 59 8.02 1.55 2.00
CA ASP A 59 8.96 2.54 1.51
C ASP A 59 8.29 3.46 0.50
N VAL A 60 8.54 4.75 0.62
CA VAL A 60 8.19 5.78 -0.37
C VAL A 60 9.41 6.66 -0.61
N TYR A 61 9.32 7.54 -1.60
CA TYR A 61 10.38 8.47 -1.97
C TYR A 61 9.88 9.90 -1.88
N VAL A 62 10.67 10.77 -1.25
CA VAL A 62 10.43 12.21 -1.18
C VAL A 62 11.58 12.95 -1.82
N ILE A 63 11.35 14.12 -2.39
CA ILE A 63 12.42 14.94 -2.97
C ILE A 63 13.05 15.79 -1.88
N TYR A 64 14.35 15.58 -1.64
CA TYR A 64 15.14 16.38 -0.71
C TYR A 64 16.39 16.88 -1.41
N ARG A 65 16.61 18.21 -1.40
CA ARG A 65 17.75 18.86 -2.07
C ARG A 65 17.94 18.39 -3.52
N ARG A 66 16.84 18.36 -4.29
CA ARG A 66 16.82 17.90 -5.69
C ARG A 66 17.35 16.47 -5.87
N LYS A 67 17.10 15.59 -4.90
CA LYS A 67 17.38 14.16 -5.01
C LYS A 67 16.21 13.36 -4.45
N PRO A 68 15.81 12.26 -5.10
CA PRO A 68 14.95 11.26 -4.49
C PRO A 68 15.62 10.68 -3.24
N VAL A 69 14.89 10.70 -2.12
CA VAL A 69 15.35 10.11 -0.86
C VAL A 69 14.27 9.18 -0.34
N LYS A 70 14.71 7.96 -0.01
CA LYS A 70 13.85 6.94 0.59
C LYS A 70 13.37 7.38 1.99
N ALA A 71 12.08 7.21 2.24
CA ALA A 71 11.43 7.45 3.52
C ALA A 71 10.52 6.27 3.87
N LYS A 72 10.29 6.03 5.16
CA LYS A 72 9.41 4.97 5.65
C LYS A 72 8.07 5.51 6.09
N VAL A 73 6.99 4.88 5.70
CA VAL A 73 5.65 5.20 6.21
C VAL A 73 5.53 4.70 7.64
N ILE A 74 5.27 5.61 8.58
CA ILE A 74 5.22 5.33 10.03
C ILE A 74 3.82 5.49 10.62
N PHE A 75 2.90 6.11 9.88
CA PHE A 75 1.51 6.27 10.30
C PHE A 75 0.62 6.40 9.08
N ILE A 76 -0.60 5.88 9.17
CA ILE A 76 -1.67 6.03 8.18
C ILE A 76 -2.95 6.33 8.93
N GLY A 77 -3.66 7.38 8.52
CA GLY A 77 -4.96 7.75 9.06
C GLY A 77 -5.92 8.18 7.95
N ILE A 78 -7.17 8.36 8.34
CA ILE A 78 -8.22 8.89 7.47
C ILE A 78 -8.75 10.15 8.15
N ASN A 79 -8.82 11.26 7.43
CA ASN A 79 -9.33 12.52 7.96
C ASN A 79 -10.88 12.59 7.89
N ALA A 80 -11.45 13.70 8.34
CA ALA A 80 -12.91 13.91 8.32
C ALA A 80 -13.51 13.84 6.91
N ASP A 81 -12.73 14.19 5.88
CA ASP A 81 -13.13 14.18 4.47
C ASP A 81 -12.93 12.82 3.79
N ARG A 82 -12.64 11.76 4.57
CA ARG A 82 -12.31 10.41 4.10
C ARG A 82 -11.06 10.33 3.22
N LEU A 83 -10.21 11.35 3.22
CA LEU A 83 -8.92 11.32 2.55
C LEU A 83 -7.90 10.59 3.42
N PHE A 84 -7.12 9.72 2.80
CA PHE A 84 -5.97 9.14 3.46
C PHE A 84 -4.88 10.20 3.68
N PHE A 85 -4.37 10.26 4.90
CA PHE A 85 -3.13 10.94 5.22
C PHE A 85 -2.15 9.95 5.85
N PHE A 86 -0.86 10.20 5.66
CA PHE A 86 0.19 9.33 6.15
C PHE A 86 1.42 10.13 6.52
N ASN A 87 2.09 9.68 7.58
CA ASN A 87 3.37 10.26 7.98
C ASN A 87 4.50 9.38 7.49
N VAL A 88 5.55 10.02 7.00
CA VAL A 88 6.77 9.36 6.58
C VAL A 88 7.94 9.85 7.40
N LEU A 89 8.88 8.95 7.69
CA LEU A 89 10.14 9.22 8.35
C LEU A 89 11.27 9.16 7.33
N ARG A 90 11.97 10.28 7.16
CA ARG A 90 13.21 10.39 6.38
C ARG A 90 14.41 10.43 7.31
N GLY A 91 15.41 9.61 7.05
CA GLY A 91 16.62 9.54 7.86
C GLY A 91 16.61 8.37 8.85
N ASN A 92 17.47 8.44 9.86
CA ASN A 92 17.63 7.38 10.85
C ASN A 92 17.07 7.85 12.20
N ILE A 93 16.07 7.13 12.71
CA ILE A 93 15.41 7.46 13.99
C ILE A 93 16.36 7.52 15.18
N LYS A 94 17.49 6.80 15.13
CA LYS A 94 18.51 6.78 16.19
C LYS A 94 19.58 7.86 16.05
N ALA A 95 19.61 8.61 14.95
CA ALA A 95 20.67 9.58 14.69
C ALA A 95 20.06 10.94 14.32
N ASN A 96 19.47 11.04 13.14
CA ASN A 96 18.85 12.25 12.62
C ASN A 96 17.68 11.83 11.72
N PHE A 97 16.47 12.23 12.11
CA PHE A 97 15.27 11.97 11.32
C PHE A 97 14.40 13.22 11.22
N GLN A 98 13.59 13.25 10.18
CA GLN A 98 12.51 14.22 10.01
C GLN A 98 11.25 13.48 9.60
N THR A 99 10.12 13.93 10.13
CA THR A 99 8.80 13.42 9.76
C THR A 99 8.08 14.41 8.88
N TYR A 100 7.39 13.91 7.87
CA TYR A 100 6.53 14.71 7.00
C TYR A 100 5.16 14.05 6.94
N GLN A 101 4.11 14.86 6.93
CA GLN A 101 2.75 14.40 6.69
C GLN A 101 2.39 14.67 5.23
N PHE A 102 1.81 13.68 4.58
CA PHE A 102 1.27 13.76 3.24
C PHE A 102 -0.16 13.25 3.22
N THR A 103 -0.88 13.62 2.18
CA THR A 103 -2.17 13.06 1.81
C THR A 103 -2.01 12.21 0.55
N GLU A 104 -3.02 11.41 0.22
CA GLU A 104 -3.04 10.67 -1.05
C GLU A 104 -2.94 11.59 -2.29
N ASN A 105 -3.36 12.85 -2.17
CA ASN A 105 -3.25 13.86 -3.24
C ASN A 105 -1.81 14.35 -3.49
N ASP A 106 -0.89 14.10 -2.57
CA ASP A 106 0.52 14.45 -2.70
C ASP A 106 1.31 13.38 -3.48
N ILE A 107 0.72 12.20 -3.70
CA ILE A 107 1.34 11.09 -4.42
C ILE A 107 1.53 11.46 -5.89
N GLY A 108 2.75 11.26 -6.39
CA GLY A 108 3.16 11.66 -7.73
C GLY A 108 3.52 13.14 -7.87
N ARG A 109 3.45 13.93 -6.78
CA ARG A 109 3.81 15.36 -6.76
C ARG A 109 4.96 15.64 -5.80
N SER A 110 4.76 15.30 -4.53
CA SER A 110 5.70 15.57 -3.43
C SER A 110 6.26 14.28 -2.82
N VAL A 111 5.50 13.20 -2.94
CA VAL A 111 5.87 11.85 -2.50
C VAL A 111 5.58 10.86 -3.62
N PHE A 112 6.43 9.85 -3.77
CA PHE A 112 6.42 8.93 -4.89
C PHE A 112 6.49 7.49 -4.38
N LEU A 113 5.76 6.60 -5.03
CA LEU A 113 5.66 5.19 -4.59
C LEU A 113 6.88 4.38 -5.06
N THR A 114 7.58 4.89 -6.07
CA THR A 114 8.79 4.26 -6.63
C THR A 114 9.92 5.25 -6.79
N LEU A 115 11.15 4.75 -6.81
CA LEU A 115 12.33 5.55 -7.10
C LEU A 115 12.26 6.15 -8.51
N GLU A 116 11.85 5.36 -9.50
CA GLU A 116 11.74 5.78 -10.90
C GLU A 116 10.81 6.99 -11.08
N GLU A 117 9.63 6.97 -10.45
CA GLU A 117 8.70 8.10 -10.47
C GLU A 117 9.33 9.34 -9.82
N ALA A 118 10.06 9.16 -8.72
CA ALA A 118 10.73 10.25 -8.04
C ALA A 118 11.88 10.84 -8.87
N GLU A 119 12.68 10.00 -9.55
CA GLU A 119 13.76 10.43 -10.43
C GLU A 119 13.22 11.24 -11.61
N LYS A 120 12.13 10.78 -12.23
CA LYS A 120 11.45 11.51 -13.31
C LYS A 120 10.94 12.89 -12.87
N ALA A 121 10.54 13.04 -11.62
CA ALA A 121 10.06 14.32 -11.10
C ALA A 121 11.16 15.35 -10.82
N VAL A 122 12.43 14.95 -10.84
CA VAL A 122 13.59 15.83 -10.58
C VAL A 122 14.45 16.05 -11.83
N ALA A 123 14.20 15.27 -12.90
CA ALA A 123 14.79 15.45 -14.23
C ALA A 123 14.24 16.72 -14.90
#